data_AF-A0A4R2J3E4-F1
#
_entry.id   AF-A0A4R2J3E4-F1
#
_cell.length_a   1.000
_cell.length_b   1.000
_cell.length_c   1.000
_cell.angle_alpha   90.00
_cell.angle_beta   90.00
_cell.angle_gamma   90.00
#
_symmetry.space_group_name_H-M   'P 1'
#
loop_
_entity.id
_entity.type
_entity.pdbx_description
1 polymer ?
#
loop_
_entity_poly.entity_id
_entity_poly.type
_entity_poly.pdbx_seq_one_letter_code
_entity_poly.pdbx_strand_id
1 'polypeptide(L)' 'MTAKKKCCKDKPRCKKCPVVLKRLADAGCAERCDLRHYLVDKKIPKKVLKKARQR' A
#
# COMPACT_ATOMS: atom_id res chain seq x y z
N MET A 1 -1.14 -9.05 3.61
CA MET A 1 -0.67 -8.75 2.24
C MET A 1 0.85 -8.61 2.25
N THR A 2 1.55 -9.30 1.34
CA THR A 2 3.02 -9.19 1.25
C THR A 2 3.43 -8.12 0.25
N ALA A 3 4.26 -7.18 0.69
CA ALA A 3 4.86 -6.15 -0.14
C ALA A 3 5.89 -6.75 -1.09
N LYS A 4 5.93 -6.25 -2.33
CA LYS A 4 7.00 -6.58 -3.28
C LYS A 4 8.35 -6.08 -2.75
N LYS A 5 9.44 -6.82 -3.03
CA LYS A 5 10.82 -6.42 -2.71
C LYS A 5 11.22 -5.08 -3.35
N LYS A 6 10.73 -4.79 -4.57
CA LYS A 6 11.03 -3.56 -5.31
C LYS A 6 9.72 -2.85 -5.72
N CYS A 7 9.77 -1.51 -5.76
CA CYS A 7 8.66 -0.69 -6.28
C CYS A 7 8.48 -0.99 -7.77
N CYS A 8 7.25 -1.25 -8.21
CA CYS A 8 6.97 -1.60 -9.60
C CYS A 8 7.17 -0.45 -10.60
N LYS A 9 7.36 0.80 -10.13
CA LYS A 9 7.58 2.03 -10.95
C LYS A 9 6.47 2.33 -11.99
N ASP A 10 5.48 1.47 -12.14
CA ASP A 10 4.31 1.62 -13.00
C ASP A 10 3.39 2.80 -12.61
N LYS A 11 2.66 3.30 -13.60
CA LYS A 11 1.58 4.28 -13.45
C LYS A 11 0.25 3.59 -13.83
N PRO A 12 -0.67 3.31 -12.88
CA PRO A 12 -0.62 3.52 -11.43
C PRO A 12 0.13 2.40 -10.68
N ARG A 13 0.73 2.73 -9.52
CA ARG A 13 1.47 1.74 -8.71
C ARG A 13 0.57 0.57 -8.33
N CYS A 14 1.15 -0.63 -8.34
CA CYS A 14 0.47 -1.89 -8.01
C CYS A 14 0.06 -1.96 -6.52
N LYS A 15 -1.03 -2.68 -6.20
CA LYS A 15 -1.55 -2.79 -4.80
C LYS A 15 -0.54 -3.39 -3.80
N LYS A 16 0.39 -4.22 -4.29
CA LYS A 16 1.46 -4.85 -3.50
C LYS A 16 2.75 -4.01 -3.44
N CYS A 17 2.73 -2.75 -3.90
CA CYS A 17 3.93 -1.91 -3.86
C CYS A 17 4.33 -1.60 -2.42
N PRO A 18 5.64 -1.65 -2.08
CA PRO A 18 6.10 -1.26 -0.75
C PRO A 18 5.72 0.20 -0.44
N VAL A 19 5.75 1.10 -1.43
CA VAL A 19 5.35 2.50 -1.21
C VAL A 19 3.84 2.68 -1.07
N VAL A 20 3.04 1.89 -1.80
CA VAL A 20 1.57 1.96 -1.67
C VAL A 20 1.17 1.47 -0.29
N LEU A 21 1.75 0.36 0.16
CA LEU A 21 1.50 -0.19 1.48
C LEU A 21 2.03 0.72 2.59
N LYS A 22 3.20 1.34 2.41
CA LYS A 22 3.69 2.39 3.33
C LYS A 22 2.71 3.56 3.41
N ARG A 23 2.27 4.11 2.28
CA ARG A 23 1.29 5.21 2.25
C ARG A 23 -0.07 4.83 2.84
N LEU A 24 -0.49 3.56 2.68
CA LEU A 24 -1.70 3.05 3.31
C LEU A 24 -1.53 2.93 4.82
N ALA A 25 -0.35 2.54 5.29
CA ALA A 25 -0.03 2.50 6.71
C ALA A 25 0.07 3.91 7.32
N ASP A 26 0.73 4.86 6.66
CA ASP A 26 0.77 6.28 7.05
C ASP A 26 -0.64 6.88 7.11
N ALA A 27 -1.55 6.41 6.26
CA ALA A 27 -2.96 6.83 6.25
C ALA A 27 -3.84 6.07 7.27
N GLY A 28 -3.26 5.23 8.13
CA GLY A 28 -3.99 4.43 9.13
C GLY A 28 -4.91 3.36 8.55
N CYS A 29 -4.74 3.02 7.27
CA CYS A 29 -5.57 2.03 6.55
C CYS A 29 -4.90 0.64 6.45
N ALA A 30 -3.69 0.50 6.98
CA ALA A 30 -2.97 -0.77 7.03
C ALA A 30 -2.07 -0.82 8.25
N GLU A 31 -2.06 -1.96 8.95
CA GLU A 31 -1.07 -2.24 9.99
C GLU A 31 0.14 -2.94 9.40
N ARG A 32 1.32 -2.53 9.84
CA ARG A 32 2.58 -3.16 9.44
C ARG A 32 2.95 -4.23 10.47
N CYS A 33 2.75 -5.50 10.12
CA CYS A 33 3.15 -6.61 10.98
C CYS A 33 4.64 -6.94 10.85
N ASP A 34 5.22 -6.80 9.65
CA ASP A 34 6.64 -7.10 9.43
C ASP A 34 7.31 -6.09 8.49
N LEU A 35 8.61 -6.30 8.25
CA LEU A 35 9.39 -5.64 7.21
C LEU A 35 8.66 -5.60 5.84
N ARG A 36 7.92 -6.67 5.49
CA ARG A 36 7.17 -6.78 4.22
C ARG A 36 5.71 -7.19 4.37
N HIS A 37 5.24 -7.54 5.56
CA HIS A 37 3.84 -7.93 5.75
C HIS A 37 3.04 -6.75 6.26
N TYR A 38 1.97 -6.44 5.53
CA TYR A 38 0.99 -5.43 5.88
C TYR A 38 -0.38 -6.10 5.97
N LEU A 39 -1.06 -5.96 7.10
CA LEU A 39 -2.48 -6.23 7.22
C LEU A 39 -3.21 -5.01 6.67
N VAL A 40 -3.86 -5.20 5.53
CA VAL A 40 -4.62 -4.13 4.88
C VAL A 40 -6.07 -4.37 5.24
N ASP A 41 -6.67 -3.42 5.97
CA ASP A 41 -8.07 -3.49 6.32
C ASP A 41 -8.95 -3.44 5.07
N LYS A 42 -10.03 -4.23 5.05
CA LYS A 42 -10.97 -4.24 3.91
C LYS A 42 -11.74 -2.92 3.76
N LYS A 43 -11.79 -2.08 4.81
CA LYS A 43 -12.42 -0.76 4.81
C LYS A 43 -11.49 0.35 4.29
N ILE A 44 -10.85 0.15 3.13
CA ILE A 44 -10.07 1.24 2.53
C ILE A 44 -10.99 2.18 1.75
N PRO A 45 -11.06 3.47 2.09
CA PRO A 45 -11.76 4.43 1.26
C PRO A 45 -11.11 4.50 -0.13
N LYS A 46 -11.92 4.40 -1.19
CA LYS A 46 -11.47 4.42 -2.61
C LYS A 46 -10.59 5.63 -2.93
N LYS A 47 -10.79 6.77 -2.25
CA LYS A 47 -9.97 7.98 -2.35
C LYS A 47 -8.53 7.74 -1.89
N VAL A 48 -8.34 7.08 -0.75
CA VAL A 48 -7.02 6.76 -0.19
C VAL A 48 -6.29 5.74 -1.06
N LEU A 49 -7.00 4.74 -1.59
CA LEU A 49 -6.43 3.80 -2.57
C LEU A 49 -5.93 4.50 -3.84
N LYS A 50 -6.69 5.46 -4.40
CA LYS A 50 -6.26 6.23 -5.58
C LYS A 50 -5.02 7.08 -5.27
N LYS A 51 -5.03 7.80 -4.14
CA LYS A 51 -3.91 8.66 -3.71
C LYS A 51 -2.64 7.85 -3.41
N ALA A 52 -2.78 6.70 -2.74
CA ALA A 52 -1.64 5.82 -2.43
C ALA A 52 -0.99 5.26 -3.71
N ARG A 53 -1.79 4.98 -4.75
CA ARG A 53 -1.34 4.43 -6.05
C ARG A 53 -0.84 5.48 -7.05
N GLN A 54 -1.18 6.75 -6.87
CA GLN A 54 -0.67 7.84 -7.71
C GLN A 54 0.84 8.00 -7.51
N ARG A 55 1.59 8.17 -8.60
CA ARG A 55 3.04 8.38 -8.51
C ARG A 55 3.32 9.82 -8.12
#